data_AF-A0A2A2EG89-F1
#
_entry.id   AF-A0A2A2EG89-F1
#
_cell.length_a   1.000
_cell.length_b   1.000
_cell.length_c   1.000
_cell.angle_alpha   90.00
_cell.angle_beta   90.00
_cell.angle_gamma   90.00
#
_symmetry.space_group_name_H-M   'P 1'
#
loop_
_entity.id
_entity.type
_entity.pdbx_description
1 polymer ?
#
loop_
_entity_poly.entity_id
_entity_poly.type
_entity_poly.pdbx_seq_one_letter_code
_entity_poly.pdbx_strand_id
1 'polypeptide(L)'
;MASAYHINPSRRRTCPRTAARVAVFAFAALILCGLCAPAAEAVEAEAVETCVPTAEYGCVNGILQTVGQKPIAGVNVTLGGTEAGETTTADDGTWAFKVADDGTYTVTIPQDVANRHGFATNSAEVEIVKQSFSKQRGVVRFDKTAASDGTSKSNSASTDAKQSTSANAGTTSAASSTSSATWTRFCQQLYSGIIFGLLLGLMAVGMNLVYGTTGLSSFSHGEQVTLGGLMAYVGTQMLHMPVIVSAVFAVVIGGLTGLLQDQFIWGPLRRKRVGTMQQMIVTIGLSMALQYLYQFFFGGDIKGIVTSVPEGIQLGPITTNAPALICAGIALVTIIGVTVFLYCTRLGRATRAVSDNAALAAASGINVDSVVRIVWTISCALAALSGVLLGIYLNGIAWNTGVTLLMLMFAAVTLGGLGTANGALVGALVIGIVADVSTLVIPSDMRYASALAILILVLLVRPQGIFGKRNRIG
;
A
#
# COMPACT_ATOMS: atom_id res chain seq x y z
N MET A 1 -24.90 -11.68 65.34
CA MET A 1 -24.74 -12.39 64.05
C MET A 1 -24.32 -11.38 62.98
N ALA A 2 -23.01 -11.23 62.74
CA ALA A 2 -22.50 -10.54 61.56
C ALA A 2 -21.14 -11.17 61.23
N SER A 3 -21.17 -12.08 60.26
CA SER A 3 -20.03 -12.88 59.83
C SER A 3 -19.09 -12.04 58.96
N ALA A 4 -17.82 -12.02 59.34
CA ALA A 4 -16.75 -11.31 58.65
C ALA A 4 -16.49 -11.94 57.27
N TYR A 5 -16.63 -11.15 56.21
CA TYR A 5 -16.23 -11.53 54.86
C TYR A 5 -14.74 -11.26 54.69
N HIS A 6 -13.91 -12.26 55.02
CA HIS A 6 -12.49 -12.29 54.70
C HIS A 6 -12.31 -12.36 53.17
N ILE A 7 -12.00 -11.24 52.54
CA ILE A 7 -11.57 -11.21 51.13
C ILE A 7 -10.11 -11.67 51.08
N ASN A 8 -9.90 -12.91 50.67
CA ASN A 8 -8.59 -13.51 50.42
C ASN A 8 -7.93 -12.86 49.18
N PRO A 9 -6.79 -12.15 49.30
CA PRO A 9 -6.12 -11.49 48.19
C PRO A 9 -5.07 -12.43 47.56
N SER A 10 -5.47 -13.60 47.06
CA SER A 10 -4.53 -14.54 46.45
C SER A 10 -5.07 -15.24 45.20
N ARG A 11 -5.40 -14.46 44.16
CA ARG A 11 -5.40 -14.97 42.77
C ARG A 11 -5.03 -13.86 41.79
N ARG A 12 -3.80 -13.33 41.93
CA ARG A 12 -3.13 -12.59 40.86
C ARG A 12 -2.94 -13.56 39.70
N ARG A 13 -3.78 -13.50 38.66
CA ARG A 13 -3.47 -14.12 37.36
C ARG A 13 -2.26 -13.37 36.78
N THR A 14 -1.07 -13.83 37.12
CA THR A 14 0.19 -13.37 36.56
C THR A 14 0.24 -13.78 35.09
N CYS A 15 -0.12 -12.86 34.20
CA CYS A 15 0.20 -12.98 32.78
C CYS A 15 1.74 -13.06 32.67
N PRO A 16 2.30 -14.04 31.93
CA PRO A 16 3.73 -14.30 31.95
C PRO A 16 4.47 -13.08 31.40
N ARG A 17 5.28 -12.46 32.27
CA ARG A 17 6.12 -11.28 31.97
C ARG A 17 7.06 -11.51 30.77
N THR A 18 7.30 -12.76 30.41
CA THR A 18 8.08 -13.19 29.25
C THR A 18 7.37 -12.89 27.93
N ALA A 19 6.06 -13.12 27.79
CA ALA A 19 5.33 -12.87 26.54
C ALA A 19 5.27 -11.37 26.17
N ALA A 20 5.06 -10.50 27.16
CA ALA A 20 5.05 -9.05 26.97
C ALA A 20 6.45 -8.49 26.65
N ARG A 21 7.51 -9.10 27.19
CA ARG A 21 8.90 -8.76 26.82
C ARG A 21 9.21 -9.25 25.41
N VAL A 22 8.84 -10.48 25.05
CA VAL A 22 9.06 -11.05 23.71
C VAL A 22 8.36 -10.23 22.62
N ALA A 23 7.14 -9.71 22.84
CA ALA A 23 6.46 -8.87 21.85
C ALA A 23 7.08 -7.46 21.70
N VAL A 24 7.55 -6.86 22.80
CA VAL A 24 8.27 -5.57 22.77
C VAL A 24 9.66 -5.74 22.15
N PHE A 25 10.35 -6.85 22.43
CA PHE A 25 11.61 -7.21 21.79
C PHE A 25 11.43 -7.61 20.33
N ALA A 26 10.31 -8.23 19.92
CA ALA A 26 10.00 -8.50 18.51
C ALA A 26 9.73 -7.21 17.73
N PHE A 27 9.02 -6.25 18.35
CA PHE A 27 8.80 -4.91 17.79
C PHE A 27 10.11 -4.10 17.64
N ALA A 28 11.07 -4.28 18.57
CA ALA A 28 12.39 -3.65 18.49
C ALA A 28 13.41 -4.42 17.63
N ALA A 29 13.30 -5.76 17.52
CA ALA A 29 14.22 -6.60 16.75
C ALA A 29 13.94 -6.55 15.24
N LEU A 30 12.68 -6.34 14.83
CA LEU A 30 12.33 -6.06 13.42
C LEU A 30 12.91 -4.72 12.94
N ILE A 31 13.23 -3.80 13.86
CA ILE A 31 13.87 -2.50 13.59
C ILE A 31 15.41 -2.64 13.49
N LEU A 32 16.01 -3.67 14.10
CA LEU A 32 17.47 -3.76 14.27
C LEU A 32 18.19 -4.73 13.30
N CYS A 33 17.47 -5.55 12.52
CA CYS A 33 18.07 -6.62 11.69
C CYS A 33 18.42 -6.21 10.24
N GLY A 34 18.52 -4.91 9.94
CA GLY A 34 18.63 -4.38 8.57
C GLY A 34 20.02 -3.97 8.08
N LEU A 35 21.11 -4.41 8.70
CA LEU A 35 22.47 -3.95 8.38
C LEU A 35 23.37 -5.09 7.88
N CYS A 36 23.27 -5.43 6.59
CA CYS A 36 24.41 -5.92 5.79
C CYS A 36 24.02 -6.05 4.32
N ALA A 37 24.59 -5.23 3.42
CA ALA A 37 24.98 -5.59 2.04
C ALA A 37 25.60 -4.38 1.30
N PRO A 38 26.51 -4.60 0.33
CA PRO A 38 27.52 -3.64 -0.12
C PRO A 38 27.09 -2.78 -1.32
N ALA A 39 27.94 -1.78 -1.65
CA ALA A 39 27.82 -0.87 -2.79
C ALA A 39 28.32 -1.50 -4.10
N ALA A 40 27.78 -1.07 -5.25
CA ALA A 40 28.18 -1.51 -6.59
C ALA A 40 28.56 -0.31 -7.49
N GLU A 41 29.60 -0.51 -8.30
CA GLU A 41 30.20 0.42 -9.28
C GLU A 41 29.70 0.16 -10.72
N ALA A 42 29.99 1.08 -11.66
CA ALA A 42 29.41 1.24 -13.00
C ALA A 42 29.87 0.25 -14.10
N VAL A 43 29.03 -0.03 -15.12
CA VAL A 43 29.23 -1.08 -16.17
C VAL A 43 28.70 -0.68 -17.57
N GLU A 44 29.32 -1.19 -18.64
CA GLU A 44 28.97 -1.07 -20.09
C GLU A 44 27.71 -1.87 -20.52
N ALA A 45 27.07 -1.48 -21.65
CA ALA A 45 25.88 -2.15 -22.22
C ALA A 45 26.18 -3.56 -22.78
N GLU A 46 25.33 -4.55 -22.45
CA GLU A 46 25.48 -5.95 -22.86
C GLU A 46 24.43 -6.34 -23.92
N ALA A 47 24.85 -6.97 -25.04
CA ALA A 47 23.95 -7.49 -26.09
C ALA A 47 23.36 -8.85 -25.70
N VAL A 48 22.03 -9.04 -25.82
CA VAL A 48 21.31 -10.24 -25.33
C VAL A 48 20.20 -10.67 -26.28
N GLU A 49 19.92 -11.97 -26.40
CA GLU A 49 18.87 -12.52 -27.27
C GLU A 49 17.46 -12.06 -26.88
N THR A 50 17.16 -11.96 -25.58
CA THR A 50 15.89 -11.41 -25.08
C THR A 50 16.16 -10.54 -23.86
N CYS A 51 15.63 -9.32 -23.86
CA CYS A 51 15.80 -8.38 -22.76
C CYS A 51 14.47 -8.20 -22.01
N VAL A 52 14.51 -8.48 -20.71
CA VAL A 52 13.42 -8.19 -19.76
C VAL A 52 13.91 -7.10 -18.82
N PRO A 53 13.26 -5.91 -18.79
CA PRO A 53 13.78 -4.77 -18.03
C PRO A 53 13.69 -5.06 -16.53
N THR A 54 14.74 -4.66 -15.81
CA THR A 54 14.84 -4.80 -14.36
C THR A 54 15.14 -3.45 -13.72
N ALA A 55 15.28 -3.41 -12.39
CA ALA A 55 15.69 -2.19 -11.70
C ALA A 55 17.16 -1.81 -11.96
N GLU A 56 17.97 -2.75 -12.46
CA GLU A 56 19.42 -2.61 -12.65
C GLU A 56 19.77 -2.24 -14.09
N TYR A 57 18.94 -2.62 -15.06
CA TYR A 57 19.12 -2.27 -16.47
C TYR A 57 17.78 -2.09 -17.20
N GLY A 58 17.72 -1.10 -18.08
CA GLY A 58 16.67 -0.92 -19.06
C GLY A 58 16.85 -1.85 -20.26
N CYS A 59 15.79 -1.96 -21.07
CA CYS A 59 15.83 -2.77 -22.29
C CYS A 59 15.53 -1.91 -23.51
N VAL A 60 16.45 -1.97 -24.48
CA VAL A 60 16.23 -1.46 -25.83
C VAL A 60 16.11 -2.67 -26.74
N ASN A 61 14.89 -2.97 -27.21
CA ASN A 61 14.64 -4.12 -28.06
C ASN A 61 13.72 -3.78 -29.23
N GLY A 62 13.82 -4.58 -30.29
CA GLY A 62 13.04 -4.37 -31.49
C GLY A 62 12.95 -5.61 -32.36
N ILE A 63 12.11 -5.53 -33.39
CA ILE A 63 12.01 -6.54 -34.43
C ILE A 63 12.18 -5.84 -35.77
N LEU A 64 13.14 -6.29 -36.56
CA LEU A 64 13.41 -5.76 -37.89
C LEU A 64 12.62 -6.56 -38.93
N GLN A 65 11.60 -5.92 -39.51
CA GLN A 65 10.69 -6.53 -40.48
C GLN A 65 10.45 -5.59 -41.67
N THR A 66 10.20 -6.16 -42.84
CA THR A 66 9.77 -5.42 -44.04
C THR A 66 8.30 -4.98 -43.93
N VAL A 67 7.85 -4.08 -44.81
CA VAL A 67 6.45 -3.60 -44.91
C VAL A 67 5.43 -4.75 -45.06
N GLY A 68 5.86 -5.92 -45.54
CA GLY A 68 5.06 -7.15 -45.64
C GLY A 68 5.18 -8.11 -44.46
N GLN A 69 5.65 -7.67 -43.28
CA GLN A 69 5.85 -8.47 -42.06
C GLN A 69 6.84 -9.66 -42.20
N LYS A 70 7.70 -9.65 -43.22
CA LYS A 70 8.76 -10.66 -43.37
C LYS A 70 10.00 -10.23 -42.57
N PRO A 71 10.52 -11.07 -41.65
CA PRO A 71 11.68 -10.74 -40.81
C PRO A 71 12.99 -10.66 -41.60
N ILE A 72 13.90 -9.80 -41.16
CA ILE A 72 15.24 -9.60 -41.75
C ILE A 72 16.30 -10.02 -40.73
N ALA A 73 16.97 -11.15 -41.01
CA ALA A 73 18.00 -11.74 -40.16
C ALA A 73 19.42 -11.30 -40.58
N GLY A 74 20.37 -11.33 -39.65
CA GLY A 74 21.80 -11.14 -39.92
C GLY A 74 22.24 -9.69 -40.14
N VAL A 75 21.48 -8.71 -39.63
CA VAL A 75 21.81 -7.27 -39.76
C VAL A 75 22.52 -6.80 -38.49
N ASN A 76 23.67 -6.14 -38.62
CA ASN A 76 24.34 -5.52 -37.47
C ASN A 76 23.56 -4.26 -37.03
N VAL A 77 23.22 -4.19 -35.75
CA VAL A 77 22.51 -3.08 -35.12
C VAL A 77 23.45 -2.51 -34.07
N THR A 78 23.72 -1.20 -34.17
CA THR A 78 24.61 -0.50 -33.23
C THR A 78 23.79 0.42 -32.33
N LEU A 79 24.02 0.34 -31.02
CA LEU A 79 23.48 1.24 -30.01
C LEU A 79 24.54 2.30 -29.68
N GLY A 80 24.16 3.58 -29.73
CA GLY A 80 24.98 4.70 -29.28
C GLY A 80 24.21 5.61 -28.32
N GLY A 81 24.90 6.37 -27.48
CA GLY A 81 24.28 7.22 -26.46
C GLY A 81 25.13 7.27 -25.19
N THR A 82 24.50 7.09 -24.03
CA THR A 82 25.17 6.99 -22.72
C THR A 82 26.05 5.74 -22.60
N GLU A 83 25.66 4.66 -23.25
CA GLU A 83 26.40 3.40 -23.39
C GLU A 83 26.41 2.99 -24.87
N ALA A 84 27.43 2.24 -25.29
CA ALA A 84 27.58 1.79 -26.67
C ALA A 84 27.69 0.26 -26.74
N GLY A 85 27.08 -0.34 -27.76
CA GLY A 85 27.12 -1.78 -27.98
C GLY A 85 26.69 -2.17 -29.39
N GLU A 86 27.08 -3.37 -29.84
CA GLU A 86 26.71 -3.91 -31.15
C GLU A 86 26.07 -5.29 -31.00
N THR A 87 25.04 -5.57 -31.81
CA THR A 87 24.39 -6.89 -31.85
C THR A 87 23.88 -7.20 -33.25
N THR A 88 23.66 -8.47 -33.57
CA THR A 88 23.13 -8.90 -34.88
C THR A 88 21.70 -9.42 -34.76
N THR A 89 20.82 -9.09 -35.71
CA THR A 89 19.44 -9.59 -35.69
C THR A 89 19.35 -11.11 -35.84
N ALA A 90 18.52 -11.75 -35.02
CA ALA A 90 18.25 -13.19 -35.06
C ALA A 90 17.42 -13.60 -36.29
N ASP A 91 17.23 -14.91 -36.49
CA ASP A 91 16.50 -15.48 -37.65
C ASP A 91 15.03 -15.01 -37.76
N ASP A 92 14.44 -14.60 -36.64
CA ASP A 92 13.09 -14.03 -36.53
C ASP A 92 13.07 -12.48 -36.62
N GLY A 93 14.23 -11.86 -36.87
CA GLY A 93 14.44 -10.43 -36.97
C GLY A 93 14.53 -9.71 -35.62
N THR A 94 14.52 -10.42 -34.50
CA THR A 94 14.59 -9.81 -33.16
C THR A 94 16.02 -9.40 -32.79
N TRP A 95 16.13 -8.37 -31.95
CA TRP A 95 17.40 -7.91 -31.36
C TRP A 95 17.13 -7.18 -30.03
N ALA A 96 18.09 -7.21 -29.10
CA ALA A 96 17.97 -6.50 -27.83
C ALA A 96 19.32 -6.12 -27.20
N PHE A 97 19.30 -5.02 -26.44
CA PHE A 97 20.38 -4.53 -25.58
C PHE A 97 19.90 -4.39 -24.15
N LYS A 98 20.75 -4.78 -23.20
CA LYS A 98 20.66 -4.38 -21.80
C LYS A 98 21.47 -3.10 -21.60
N VAL A 99 20.88 -2.15 -20.89
CA VAL A 99 21.48 -0.82 -20.72
C VAL A 99 21.41 -0.45 -19.25
N ALA A 100 22.55 -0.14 -18.62
CA ALA A 100 22.60 0.08 -17.19
C ALA A 100 22.09 1.48 -16.80
N ASP A 101 22.29 2.51 -17.62
CA ASP A 101 21.95 3.90 -17.30
C ASP A 101 20.67 4.45 -17.94
N ASP A 102 20.05 5.44 -17.28
CA ASP A 102 18.91 6.20 -17.85
C ASP A 102 19.44 7.21 -18.86
N GLY A 103 18.81 7.31 -20.03
CA GLY A 103 19.31 8.20 -21.08
C GLY A 103 18.61 8.07 -22.42
N THR A 104 19.02 8.91 -23.36
CA THR A 104 18.61 8.83 -24.76
C THR A 104 19.59 7.94 -25.51
N TYR A 105 19.07 6.89 -26.13
CA TYR A 105 19.83 5.94 -26.92
C TYR A 105 19.43 6.04 -28.39
N THR A 106 20.42 6.07 -29.27
CA THR A 106 20.24 6.08 -30.72
C THR A 106 20.57 4.70 -31.25
N VAL A 107 19.59 4.05 -31.85
CA VAL A 107 19.76 2.76 -32.53
C VAL A 107 20.01 3.04 -34.01
N THR A 108 21.13 2.55 -34.54
CA THR A 108 21.55 2.74 -35.93
C THR A 108 21.69 1.40 -36.65
N ILE A 109 21.22 1.36 -37.90
CA ILE A 109 21.31 0.23 -38.82
C ILE A 109 22.16 0.64 -40.06
N PRO A 110 22.93 -0.28 -40.67
CA PRO A 110 23.67 -0.04 -41.90
C PRO A 110 22.80 0.55 -43.03
N GLN A 111 23.30 1.60 -43.68
CA GLN A 111 22.55 2.32 -44.71
C GLN A 111 22.25 1.50 -45.97
N ASP A 112 23.07 0.49 -46.27
CA ASP A 112 22.84 -0.42 -47.38
C ASP A 112 21.59 -1.30 -47.15
N VAL A 113 21.36 -1.74 -45.91
CA VAL A 113 20.17 -2.49 -45.51
C VAL A 113 18.93 -1.58 -45.51
N ALA A 114 19.07 -0.35 -45.02
CA ALA A 114 17.99 0.64 -45.05
C ALA A 114 17.44 0.88 -46.47
N ASN A 115 18.35 1.07 -47.43
CA ASN A 115 18.02 1.35 -48.82
C ASN A 115 17.43 0.13 -49.56
N ARG A 116 17.93 -1.09 -49.29
CA ARG A 116 17.44 -2.32 -49.93
C ARG A 116 16.02 -2.70 -49.52
N HIS A 117 15.61 -2.32 -48.31
CA HIS A 117 14.31 -2.69 -47.73
C HIS A 117 13.32 -1.53 -47.63
N GLY A 118 13.68 -0.34 -48.14
CA GLY A 118 12.78 0.80 -48.27
C GLY A 118 12.43 1.51 -46.96
N PHE A 119 13.34 1.48 -45.97
CA PHE A 119 13.16 2.21 -44.71
C PHE A 119 13.39 3.73 -44.91
N ALA A 120 12.61 4.57 -44.22
CA ALA A 120 12.67 6.02 -44.39
C ALA A 120 13.88 6.66 -43.68
N THR A 121 14.38 6.02 -42.61
CA THR A 121 15.56 6.44 -41.84
C THR A 121 16.39 5.22 -41.43
N ASN A 122 17.69 5.40 -41.21
CA ASN A 122 18.61 4.35 -40.75
C ASN A 122 18.93 4.45 -39.25
N SER A 123 18.39 5.46 -38.56
CA SER A 123 18.58 5.70 -37.14
C SER A 123 17.27 6.11 -36.47
N ALA A 124 17.09 5.73 -35.21
CA ALA A 124 15.95 6.11 -34.41
C ALA A 124 16.33 6.29 -32.94
N GLU A 125 15.75 7.31 -32.30
CA GLU A 125 16.02 7.65 -30.91
C GLU A 125 14.96 7.04 -29.99
N VAL A 126 15.43 6.55 -28.85
CA VAL A 126 14.59 6.03 -27.78
C VAL A 126 15.08 6.59 -26.46
N GLU A 127 14.16 7.22 -25.73
CA GLU A 127 14.39 7.64 -24.36
C GLU A 127 14.05 6.48 -23.43
N ILE A 128 15.04 5.98 -22.70
CA ILE A 128 14.86 4.95 -21.68
C ILE A 128 14.95 5.58 -20.30
N VAL A 129 13.88 5.39 -19.54
CA VAL A 129 13.82 5.75 -18.12
C VAL A 129 13.41 4.50 -17.35
N LYS A 130 14.35 3.90 -16.61
CA LYS A 130 14.17 2.69 -15.80
C LYS A 130 12.98 2.77 -14.85
N GLN A 131 12.60 3.99 -14.44
CA GLN A 131 11.54 4.28 -13.46
C GLN A 131 10.15 4.63 -14.05
N SER A 132 9.97 4.55 -15.37
CA SER A 132 8.69 4.90 -16.02
C SER A 132 8.09 3.72 -16.76
N PHE A 133 6.86 3.32 -16.41
CA PHE A 133 6.21 2.17 -17.06
C PHE A 133 6.06 2.33 -18.59
N SER A 134 5.90 3.57 -19.05
CA SER A 134 5.75 3.91 -20.47
C SER A 134 7.08 4.20 -21.18
N LYS A 135 8.16 4.47 -20.44
CA LYS A 135 9.49 4.78 -21.00
C LYS A 135 10.58 3.75 -20.65
N GLN A 136 10.26 2.68 -19.94
CA GLN A 136 11.16 1.54 -19.69
C GLN A 136 11.35 0.63 -20.92
N ARG A 137 10.51 0.82 -21.95
CA ARG A 137 10.52 0.08 -23.22
C ARG A 137 10.24 1.06 -24.34
N GLY A 138 11.18 1.19 -25.27
CA GLY A 138 10.95 1.90 -26.52
C GLY A 138 10.84 0.93 -27.68
N VAL A 139 9.75 1.03 -28.43
CA VAL A 139 9.63 0.30 -29.70
C VAL A 139 10.21 1.19 -30.79
N VAL A 140 11.36 0.80 -31.31
CA VAL A 140 11.99 1.48 -32.44
C VAL A 140 11.20 1.20 -33.71
N ARG A 141 10.83 2.24 -34.46
CA ARG A 141 10.24 2.09 -35.80
C ARG A 141 11.00 2.97 -36.80
N PHE A 142 11.40 2.35 -37.90
CA PHE A 142 12.13 3.00 -39.01
C PHE A 142 11.19 3.41 -40.17
N ASP A 143 9.87 3.33 -39.96
CA ASP A 143 8.83 3.62 -40.94
C ASP A 143 8.36 5.09 -40.93
N LYS A 144 8.76 5.88 -39.91
CA LYS A 144 8.39 7.29 -39.77
C LYS A 144 9.60 8.19 -39.65
N THR A 145 9.60 9.27 -40.42
CA THR A 145 10.58 10.35 -40.32
C THR A 145 10.44 11.06 -38.97
N ALA A 146 11.58 11.39 -38.35
CA ALA A 146 11.67 11.98 -37.02
C ALA A 146 11.05 13.39 -36.99
N ALA A 147 9.75 13.48 -36.66
CA ALA A 147 9.07 14.65 -36.08
C ALA A 147 7.62 14.31 -35.68
N SER A 148 7.36 14.07 -34.40
CA SER A 148 6.29 14.74 -33.63
C SER A 148 6.12 14.13 -32.23
N ASP A 149 6.11 15.01 -31.24
CA ASP A 149 5.52 14.86 -29.91
C ASP A 149 4.25 13.99 -29.85
N GLY A 150 4.04 13.35 -28.70
CA GLY A 150 2.72 13.25 -28.10
C GLY A 150 2.11 11.86 -27.94
N THR A 151 2.02 11.44 -26.69
CA THR A 151 0.80 10.87 -26.07
C THR A 151 0.12 9.72 -26.83
N SER A 152 0.39 8.48 -26.44
CA SER A 152 -0.45 7.34 -26.81
C SER A 152 -1.83 7.43 -26.13
N LYS A 153 -2.78 8.07 -26.79
CA LYS A 153 -4.22 7.82 -26.60
C LYS A 153 -4.56 6.49 -27.27
N SER A 154 -4.84 5.47 -26.47
CA SER A 154 -5.50 4.25 -26.92
C SER A 154 -6.99 4.54 -27.14
N ASN A 155 -7.37 4.88 -28.36
CA ASN A 155 -8.78 4.88 -28.77
C ASN A 155 -9.18 3.49 -29.26
N SER A 156 -10.22 2.96 -28.62
CA SER A 156 -11.10 1.92 -29.13
C SER A 156 -11.72 2.31 -30.47
N ALA A 157 -11.60 1.44 -31.48
CA ALA A 157 -12.58 1.33 -32.55
C ALA A 157 -12.54 -0.08 -33.16
N SER A 158 -13.72 -0.69 -33.15
CA SER A 158 -14.12 -1.94 -33.78
C SER A 158 -13.85 -2.00 -35.29
N THR A 159 -13.48 -3.16 -35.83
CA THR A 159 -14.10 -3.65 -37.07
C THR A 159 -13.95 -5.16 -37.22
N ASP A 160 -15.06 -5.77 -37.62
CA ASP A 160 -15.23 -7.16 -38.03
C ASP A 160 -14.24 -7.64 -39.09
N ALA A 161 -13.79 -8.89 -38.99
CA ALA A 161 -13.78 -9.81 -40.14
C ALA A 161 -13.52 -11.27 -39.70
N LYS A 162 -14.48 -12.11 -40.07
CA LYS A 162 -14.51 -13.57 -40.11
C LYS A 162 -13.17 -14.23 -40.47
N GLN A 163 -12.82 -15.30 -39.76
CA GLN A 163 -12.46 -16.55 -40.44
C GLN A 163 -12.85 -17.79 -39.62
N SER A 164 -13.69 -18.58 -40.26
CA SER A 164 -14.16 -19.92 -39.96
C SER A 164 -13.06 -20.93 -39.67
N THR A 165 -13.31 -21.86 -38.74
CA THR A 165 -12.90 -23.27 -38.93
C THR A 165 -13.74 -24.24 -38.10
N SER A 166 -14.39 -25.13 -38.84
CA SER A 166 -14.68 -26.53 -38.54
C SER A 166 -15.39 -26.88 -37.23
N ALA A 167 -16.64 -27.30 -37.40
CA ALA A 167 -17.29 -28.26 -36.53
C ALA A 167 -16.44 -29.54 -36.44
N ASN A 168 -16.05 -29.92 -35.22
CA ASN A 168 -15.89 -31.32 -34.90
C ASN A 168 -16.57 -31.62 -33.56
N ALA A 169 -17.38 -32.68 -33.60
CA ALA A 169 -18.16 -33.18 -32.50
C ALA A 169 -17.24 -33.68 -31.37
N GLY A 170 -17.59 -33.31 -30.14
CA GLY A 170 -16.88 -33.67 -28.92
C GLY A 170 -17.63 -33.16 -27.71
N THR A 171 -18.81 -33.73 -27.49
CA THR A 171 -19.65 -33.52 -26.32
C THR A 171 -18.88 -33.89 -25.04
N THR A 172 -19.17 -33.18 -23.94
CA THR A 172 -18.72 -33.40 -22.55
C THR A 172 -17.29 -33.00 -22.16
N SER A 173 -17.06 -31.70 -21.89
CA SER A 173 -16.20 -31.17 -20.78
C SER A 173 -16.14 -29.63 -20.75
N ALA A 174 -17.28 -28.93 -20.65
CA ALA A 174 -17.33 -27.45 -20.58
C ALA A 174 -17.88 -26.90 -19.25
N ALA A 175 -18.35 -27.75 -18.33
CA ALA A 175 -18.88 -27.32 -17.03
C ALA A 175 -17.79 -27.22 -15.93
N SER A 176 -16.63 -27.85 -16.12
CA SER A 176 -15.51 -27.86 -15.17
C SER A 176 -14.50 -26.71 -15.34
N SER A 177 -14.48 -26.04 -16.51
CA SER A 177 -13.56 -24.92 -16.80
C SER A 177 -14.10 -23.56 -16.33
N THR A 178 -15.40 -23.33 -16.36
CA THR A 178 -16.02 -22.08 -15.88
C THR A 178 -16.10 -21.99 -14.35
N SER A 179 -16.30 -23.13 -13.69
CA SER A 179 -16.36 -23.24 -12.22
C SER A 179 -14.99 -23.05 -11.57
N SER A 180 -13.93 -23.63 -12.16
CA SER A 180 -12.55 -23.44 -11.70
C SER A 180 -12.05 -22.00 -11.88
N ALA A 181 -12.40 -21.33 -12.98
CA ALA A 181 -12.05 -19.93 -13.22
C ALA A 181 -12.72 -18.98 -12.19
N THR A 182 -14.02 -19.17 -11.94
CA THR A 182 -14.78 -18.35 -10.97
C THR A 182 -14.27 -18.58 -9.55
N TRP A 183 -13.98 -19.83 -9.17
CA TRP A 183 -13.43 -20.18 -7.87
C TRP A 183 -12.05 -19.56 -7.64
N THR A 184 -11.17 -19.61 -8.65
CA THR A 184 -9.83 -19.00 -8.60
C THR A 184 -9.92 -17.49 -8.37
N ARG A 185 -10.82 -16.80 -9.09
CA ARG A 185 -11.07 -15.36 -8.90
C ARG A 185 -11.60 -15.05 -7.50
N PHE A 186 -12.52 -15.86 -6.98
CA PHE A 186 -13.03 -15.70 -5.63
C PHE A 186 -11.93 -15.87 -4.57
N CYS A 187 -11.12 -16.93 -4.67
CA CYS A 187 -9.98 -17.16 -3.77
C CYS A 187 -8.97 -16.01 -3.82
N GLN A 188 -8.64 -15.52 -5.02
CA GLN A 188 -7.75 -14.37 -5.20
C GLN A 188 -8.30 -13.12 -4.51
N GLN A 189 -9.58 -12.85 -4.71
CA GLN A 189 -10.18 -11.62 -4.20
C GLN A 189 -10.42 -11.67 -2.69
N LEU A 190 -10.76 -12.84 -2.15
CA LEU A 190 -10.79 -13.08 -0.71
C LEU A 190 -9.41 -12.86 -0.09
N TYR A 191 -8.35 -13.36 -0.75
CA TYR A 191 -6.98 -13.17 -0.30
C TYR A 191 -6.56 -11.69 -0.29
N SER A 192 -6.79 -10.96 -1.38
CA SER A 192 -6.56 -9.50 -1.44
C SER A 192 -7.34 -8.75 -0.36
N GLY A 193 -8.60 -9.16 -0.12
CA GLY A 193 -9.47 -8.59 0.90
C GLY A 193 -8.98 -8.80 2.33
N ILE A 194 -8.37 -9.95 2.62
CA ILE A 194 -7.75 -10.22 3.93
C ILE A 194 -6.54 -9.31 4.13
N ILE A 195 -5.65 -9.18 3.13
CA ILE A 195 -4.47 -8.30 3.23
C ILE A 195 -4.91 -6.86 3.43
N PHE A 196 -5.80 -6.38 2.57
CA PHE A 196 -6.32 -5.02 2.66
C PHE A 196 -7.05 -4.79 4.00
N GLY A 197 -7.81 -5.77 4.49
CA GLY A 197 -8.47 -5.73 5.79
C GLY A 197 -7.49 -5.69 6.97
N LEU A 198 -6.34 -6.35 6.90
CA LEU A 198 -5.28 -6.27 7.92
C LEU A 198 -4.62 -4.88 7.92
N LEU A 199 -4.33 -4.33 6.74
CA LEU A 199 -3.78 -2.98 6.61
C LEU A 199 -4.77 -1.92 7.14
N LEU A 200 -6.03 -2.01 6.70
CA LEU A 200 -7.11 -1.16 7.19
C LEU A 200 -7.31 -1.33 8.71
N GLY A 201 -7.17 -2.55 9.22
CA GLY A 201 -7.27 -2.89 10.63
C GLY A 201 -6.20 -2.20 11.46
N LEU A 202 -4.96 -2.16 10.96
CA LEU A 202 -3.87 -1.44 11.62
C LEU A 202 -4.16 0.07 11.72
N MET A 203 -4.66 0.68 10.64
CA MET A 203 -5.09 2.08 10.64
C MET A 203 -6.23 2.31 11.65
N ALA A 204 -7.26 1.46 11.61
CA ALA A 204 -8.47 1.55 12.41
C ALA A 204 -8.19 1.35 13.91
N VAL A 205 -7.28 0.44 14.27
CA VAL A 205 -6.86 0.22 15.66
C VAL A 205 -6.22 1.48 16.26
N GLY A 206 -5.38 2.19 15.50
CA GLY A 206 -4.82 3.48 15.92
C GLY A 206 -5.92 4.52 16.19
N MET A 207 -6.83 4.70 15.23
CA MET A 207 -7.96 5.62 15.37
C MET A 207 -8.82 5.27 16.61
N ASN A 208 -9.11 3.99 16.80
CA ASN A 208 -9.97 3.55 17.89
C ASN A 208 -9.31 3.70 19.28
N LEU A 209 -7.98 3.71 19.35
CA LEU A 209 -7.26 3.96 20.59
C LEU A 209 -7.45 5.41 21.07
N VAL A 210 -7.42 6.36 20.13
CA VAL A 210 -7.71 7.78 20.41
C VAL A 210 -9.16 7.95 20.81
N TYR A 211 -10.08 7.38 20.04
CA TYR A 211 -11.50 7.44 20.35
C TYR A 211 -11.79 6.83 21.73
N GLY A 212 -11.21 5.68 22.05
CA GLY A 212 -11.43 5.00 23.33
C GLY A 212 -11.04 5.83 24.55
N THR A 213 -10.01 6.68 24.46
CA THR A 213 -9.55 7.50 25.59
C THR A 213 -10.13 8.90 25.64
N THR A 214 -10.49 9.47 24.50
CA THR A 214 -10.92 10.88 24.41
C THR A 214 -12.36 11.07 23.97
N GLY A 215 -12.99 10.03 23.40
CA GLY A 215 -14.28 10.13 22.71
C GLY A 215 -14.20 10.93 21.39
N LEU A 216 -13.01 11.36 20.96
CA LEU A 216 -12.83 12.18 19.77
C LEU A 216 -12.58 11.29 18.54
N SER A 217 -13.48 11.40 17.56
CA SER A 217 -13.34 10.80 16.25
C SER A 217 -12.63 11.79 15.33
N SER A 218 -11.31 11.64 15.16
CA SER A 218 -10.48 12.62 14.45
C SER A 218 -10.42 12.36 12.94
N PHE A 219 -10.91 13.29 12.14
CA PHE A 219 -10.79 13.22 10.67
C PHE A 219 -9.34 13.31 10.20
N SER A 220 -8.51 14.09 10.89
CA SER A 220 -7.06 14.20 10.60
C SER A 220 -6.25 12.92 10.78
N HIS A 221 -6.85 11.85 11.35
CA HIS A 221 -6.19 10.55 11.48
C HIS A 221 -5.91 9.91 10.10
N GLY A 222 -6.81 10.09 9.14
CA GLY A 222 -6.58 9.65 7.75
C GLY A 222 -5.34 10.30 7.14
N GLU A 223 -5.12 11.58 7.42
CA GLU A 223 -3.94 12.31 6.95
C GLU A 223 -2.63 11.84 7.59
N GLN A 224 -2.68 11.15 8.73
CA GLN A 224 -1.50 10.49 9.28
C GLN A 224 -1.13 9.22 8.50
N VAL A 225 -2.11 8.56 7.87
CA VAL A 225 -1.87 7.45 6.93
C VAL A 225 -1.18 7.98 5.67
N THR A 226 -1.70 9.07 5.08
CA THR A 226 -1.04 9.72 3.93
C THR A 226 0.39 10.13 4.27
N LEU A 227 0.59 10.77 5.44
CA LEU A 227 1.90 11.20 5.90
C LEU A 227 2.90 10.04 5.97
N GLY A 228 2.48 8.89 6.51
CA GLY A 228 3.34 7.71 6.60
C GLY A 228 3.84 7.24 5.23
N GLY A 229 2.94 7.13 4.26
CA GLY A 229 3.32 6.75 2.90
C GLY A 229 4.23 7.79 2.23
N LEU A 230 3.93 9.08 2.39
CA LEU A 230 4.76 10.16 1.84
C LEU A 230 6.14 10.22 2.49
N MET A 231 6.25 10.04 3.80
CA MET A 231 7.54 10.00 4.49
C MET A 231 8.36 8.76 4.12
N ALA A 232 7.70 7.63 3.81
CA ALA A 232 8.37 6.47 3.25
C ALA A 232 8.89 6.74 1.83
N TYR A 233 8.13 7.46 1.01
CA TYR A 233 8.59 7.96 -0.29
C TYR A 233 9.79 8.91 -0.14
N VAL A 234 9.74 9.89 0.77
CA VAL A 234 10.88 10.78 1.04
C VAL A 234 12.10 9.97 1.48
N GLY A 235 11.93 9.01 2.38
CA GLY A 235 13.03 8.18 2.85
C GLY A 235 13.68 7.36 1.74
N THR A 236 12.87 6.72 0.90
CA THR A 236 13.35 5.83 -0.16
C THR A 236 13.86 6.58 -1.38
N GLN A 237 13.09 7.54 -1.90
CA GLN A 237 13.33 8.18 -3.20
C GLN A 237 14.14 9.48 -3.10
N MET A 238 13.99 10.25 -2.01
CA MET A 238 14.75 11.50 -1.85
C MET A 238 16.04 11.29 -1.05
N LEU A 239 15.95 10.53 0.04
CA LEU A 239 17.07 10.27 0.94
C LEU A 239 17.85 8.98 0.60
N HIS A 240 17.40 8.21 -0.41
CA HIS A 240 18.04 6.97 -0.87
C HIS A 240 18.28 5.95 0.25
N MET A 241 17.45 5.98 1.29
CA MET A 241 17.55 5.05 2.41
C MET A 241 16.88 3.70 2.08
N PRO A 242 17.39 2.58 2.62
CA PRO A 242 16.75 1.29 2.48
C PRO A 242 15.29 1.33 2.93
N VAL A 243 14.41 0.56 2.29
CA VAL A 243 12.95 0.57 2.52
C VAL A 243 12.59 0.39 4.01
N ILE A 244 13.32 -0.46 4.73
CA ILE A 244 13.10 -0.70 6.16
C ILE A 244 13.44 0.54 7.00
N VAL A 245 14.57 1.20 6.70
CA VAL A 245 14.99 2.42 7.41
C VAL A 245 14.01 3.56 7.12
N SER A 246 13.55 3.67 5.88
CA SER A 246 12.50 4.62 5.46
C SER A 246 11.16 4.37 6.15
N ALA A 247 10.79 3.11 6.36
CA ALA A 247 9.60 2.74 7.13
C ALA A 247 9.72 3.19 8.59
N VAL A 248 10.86 2.93 9.23
CA VAL A 248 11.13 3.37 10.62
C VAL A 248 11.13 4.90 10.72
N PHE A 249 11.78 5.57 9.77
CA PHE A 249 11.75 7.03 9.65
C PHE A 249 10.32 7.57 9.58
N ALA A 250 9.48 7.02 8.69
CA ALA A 250 8.09 7.43 8.56
C ALA A 250 7.27 7.21 9.85
N VAL A 251 7.50 6.10 10.55
CA VAL A 251 6.84 5.81 11.84
C VAL A 251 7.27 6.79 12.92
N VAL A 252 8.56 7.15 12.98
CA VAL A 252 9.06 8.14 13.93
C VAL A 252 8.45 9.52 13.66
N ILE A 253 8.41 9.93 12.39
CA ILE A 253 7.77 11.20 12.00
C ILE A 253 6.27 11.18 12.34
N GLY A 254 5.55 10.09 12.05
CA GLY A 254 4.14 9.93 12.43
C GLY A 254 3.91 9.96 13.95
N GLY A 255 4.79 9.35 14.73
CA GLY A 255 4.73 9.46 16.19
C GLY A 255 4.97 10.90 16.67
N LEU A 256 5.95 11.58 16.07
CA LEU A 256 6.27 12.97 16.37
C LEU A 256 5.10 13.90 16.04
N THR A 257 4.43 13.73 14.89
CA THR A 257 3.23 14.52 14.57
C THR A 257 2.10 14.27 15.57
N GLY A 258 1.93 13.04 16.06
CA GLY A 258 0.98 12.75 17.14
C GLY A 258 1.30 13.48 18.45
N LEU A 259 2.59 13.56 18.83
CA LEU A 259 3.05 14.35 19.98
C LEU A 259 2.79 15.85 19.77
N LEU A 260 3.11 16.38 18.59
CA LEU A 260 2.90 17.78 18.25
C LEU A 260 1.42 18.13 18.27
N GLN A 261 0.56 17.27 17.71
CA GLN A 261 -0.88 17.45 17.73
C GLN A 261 -1.44 17.47 19.16
N ASP A 262 -1.03 16.54 20.05
CA ASP A 262 -1.46 16.61 21.45
C ASP A 262 -0.91 17.86 22.16
N GLN A 263 0.36 18.21 21.95
CA GLN A 263 0.97 19.33 22.66
C GLN A 263 0.40 20.69 22.23
N PHE A 264 0.19 20.90 20.93
CA PHE A 264 -0.18 22.20 20.37
C PHE A 264 -1.67 22.36 20.09
N ILE A 265 -2.41 21.27 19.85
CA ILE A 265 -3.83 21.32 19.49
C ILE A 265 -4.67 20.70 20.60
N TRP A 266 -4.58 19.39 20.81
CA TRP A 266 -5.55 18.67 21.64
C TRP A 266 -5.40 18.95 23.13
N GLY A 267 -4.18 19.06 23.64
CA GLY A 267 -3.87 19.36 25.03
C GLY A 267 -4.40 20.73 25.46
N PRO A 268 -4.07 21.83 24.74
CA PRO A 268 -4.63 23.14 25.02
C PRO A 268 -6.16 23.17 24.95
N LEU A 269 -6.77 22.52 23.94
CA LEU A 269 -8.22 22.45 23.81
C LEU A 269 -8.88 21.70 24.98
N ARG A 270 -8.28 20.59 25.45
CA ARG A 270 -8.74 19.87 26.65
C ARG A 270 -8.63 20.72 27.91
N ARG A 271 -7.52 21.42 28.11
CA ARG A 271 -7.33 22.30 29.29
C ARG A 271 -8.35 23.43 29.33
N LYS A 272 -8.72 23.95 28.16
CA LYS A 272 -9.80 24.94 28.01
C LYS A 272 -11.21 24.34 28.08
N ARG A 273 -11.34 23.02 28.30
CA ARG A 273 -12.62 22.29 28.37
C ARG A 273 -13.52 22.49 27.15
N VAL A 274 -12.91 22.61 25.97
CA VAL A 274 -13.61 22.70 24.68
C VAL A 274 -14.42 21.43 24.46
N GLY A 275 -15.69 21.55 24.06
CA GLY A 275 -16.57 20.40 23.88
C GLY A 275 -16.12 19.48 22.74
N THR A 276 -16.47 18.19 22.82
CA THR A 276 -16.05 17.19 21.81
C THR A 276 -16.49 17.56 20.40
N MET A 277 -17.70 18.11 20.22
CA MET A 277 -18.16 18.57 18.90
C MET A 277 -17.28 19.68 18.32
N GLN A 278 -16.86 20.65 19.15
CA GLN A 278 -15.96 21.71 18.72
C GLN A 278 -14.58 21.15 18.35
N GLN A 279 -14.08 20.17 19.10
CA GLN A 279 -12.84 19.46 18.75
C GLN A 279 -12.97 18.71 17.42
N MET A 280 -14.13 18.09 17.12
CA MET A 280 -14.37 17.45 15.83
C MET A 280 -14.26 18.44 14.67
N ILE A 281 -14.81 19.65 14.79
CA ILE A 281 -14.67 20.71 13.78
C ILE A 281 -13.19 21.04 13.54
N VAL A 282 -12.39 21.13 14.61
CA VAL A 282 -10.94 21.36 14.50
C VAL A 282 -10.24 20.22 13.76
N THR A 283 -10.67 18.96 13.95
CA THR A 283 -10.07 17.83 13.21
C THR A 283 -10.35 17.89 11.70
N ILE A 284 -11.51 18.42 11.29
CA ILE A 284 -11.85 18.62 9.88
C ILE A 284 -10.95 19.71 9.28
N GLY A 285 -10.81 20.84 9.99
CA GLY A 285 -9.91 21.92 9.57
C GLY A 285 -8.46 21.46 9.47
N LEU A 286 -7.99 20.68 10.45
CA LEU A 286 -6.64 20.10 10.42
C LEU A 286 -6.47 19.09 9.27
N SER A 287 -7.49 18.27 9.00
CA SER A 287 -7.48 17.33 7.87
C SER A 287 -7.33 18.06 6.54
N MET A 288 -8.14 19.09 6.30
CA MET A 288 -8.05 19.89 5.07
C MET A 288 -6.69 20.60 4.97
N ALA A 289 -6.21 21.18 6.06
CA ALA A 289 -4.91 21.85 6.09
C ALA A 289 -3.76 20.90 5.74
N LEU A 290 -3.71 19.70 6.35
CA LEU A 290 -2.69 18.70 6.07
C LEU A 290 -2.80 18.17 4.63
N GLN A 291 -4.00 17.90 4.16
CA GLN A 291 -4.24 17.40 2.81
C GLN A 291 -3.70 18.36 1.74
N TYR A 292 -4.01 19.67 1.85
CA TYR A 292 -3.49 20.67 0.92
C TYR A 292 -2.01 20.96 1.13
N LEU A 293 -1.49 20.82 2.35
CA LEU A 293 -0.05 20.91 2.62
C LEU A 293 0.71 19.80 1.85
N TYR A 294 0.20 18.57 1.87
CA TYR A 294 0.77 17.46 1.13
C TYR A 294 0.71 17.69 -0.38
N GLN A 295 -0.43 18.16 -0.88
CA GLN A 295 -0.58 18.50 -2.30
C GLN A 295 0.39 19.60 -2.75
N PHE A 296 0.62 20.61 -1.89
CA PHE A 296 1.55 21.69 -2.19
C PHE A 296 3.01 21.21 -2.29
N PHE A 297 3.46 20.36 -1.37
CA PHE A 297 4.84 19.87 -1.35
C PHE A 297 5.12 18.73 -2.33
N PHE A 298 4.17 17.82 -2.52
CA PHE A 298 4.38 16.59 -3.31
C PHE A 298 3.68 16.61 -4.68
N GLY A 299 2.77 17.55 -4.91
CA GLY A 299 1.97 17.63 -6.13
C GLY A 299 0.79 16.65 -6.16
N GLY A 300 0.17 16.56 -7.34
CA GLY A 300 -1.02 15.72 -7.57
C GLY A 300 -0.71 14.26 -7.93
N ASP A 301 0.53 13.95 -8.29
CA ASP A 301 0.91 12.65 -8.82
C ASP A 301 1.03 11.57 -7.74
N ILE A 302 0.81 10.31 -8.14
CA ILE A 302 1.05 9.14 -7.31
C ILE A 302 2.57 8.96 -7.15
N LYS A 303 3.02 8.79 -5.91
CA LYS A 303 4.42 8.58 -5.56
C LYS A 303 4.68 7.12 -5.25
N GLY A 304 5.51 6.46 -6.05
CA GLY A 304 5.93 5.07 -5.83
C GLY A 304 7.00 4.97 -4.74
N ILE A 305 6.85 4.00 -3.82
CA ILE A 305 7.81 3.78 -2.71
C ILE A 305 8.90 2.79 -3.13
N VAL A 306 8.56 1.79 -3.95
CA VAL A 306 9.48 0.75 -4.41
C VAL A 306 9.62 0.79 -5.93
N THR A 307 10.86 0.73 -6.40
CA THR A 307 11.23 0.85 -7.82
C THR A 307 11.25 -0.48 -8.56
N SER A 308 11.33 -1.60 -7.82
CA SER A 308 11.32 -2.95 -8.38
C SER A 308 9.90 -3.52 -8.47
N VAL A 309 9.51 -4.02 -9.65
CA VAL A 309 8.30 -4.84 -9.79
C VAL A 309 8.54 -6.17 -9.07
N PRO A 310 7.78 -6.49 -8.02
CA PRO A 310 8.00 -7.73 -7.29
C PRO A 310 7.64 -8.93 -8.16
N GLU A 311 8.46 -9.98 -8.12
CA GLU A 311 8.12 -11.25 -8.79
C GLU A 311 6.86 -11.87 -8.18
N GLY A 312 5.97 -12.33 -9.06
CA GLY A 312 4.75 -13.03 -8.69
C GLY A 312 5.03 -14.47 -8.28
N ILE A 313 4.70 -14.81 -7.05
CA ILE A 313 4.67 -16.18 -6.54
C ILE A 313 3.26 -16.76 -6.66
N GLN A 314 3.13 -17.92 -7.33
CA GLN A 314 1.88 -18.66 -7.40
C GLN A 314 1.74 -19.61 -6.21
N LEU A 315 0.76 -19.34 -5.36
CA LEU A 315 0.33 -20.19 -4.25
C LEU A 315 -1.00 -20.86 -4.64
N GLY A 316 -0.92 -21.92 -5.44
CA GLY A 316 -2.11 -22.63 -5.95
C GLY A 316 -3.00 -21.69 -6.79
N PRO A 317 -4.29 -21.48 -6.42
CA PRO A 317 -5.19 -20.59 -7.16
C PRO A 317 -4.94 -19.10 -6.91
N ILE A 318 -4.00 -18.75 -6.01
CA ILE A 318 -3.72 -17.36 -5.62
C ILE A 318 -2.37 -16.92 -6.18
N THR A 319 -2.34 -15.80 -6.89
CA THR A 319 -1.11 -15.09 -7.25
C THR A 319 -0.83 -14.04 -6.19
N THR A 320 0.35 -14.08 -5.58
CA THR A 320 0.78 -13.05 -4.63
C THR A 320 2.22 -12.66 -4.88
N ASN A 321 2.70 -11.65 -4.16
CA ASN A 321 4.05 -11.15 -4.22
C ASN A 321 4.66 -11.15 -2.82
N ALA A 322 5.99 -11.27 -2.72
CA ALA A 322 6.67 -11.24 -1.42
C ALA A 322 6.35 -9.98 -0.59
N PRO A 323 6.30 -8.76 -1.14
CA PRO A 323 5.96 -7.56 -0.37
C PRO A 323 4.55 -7.60 0.23
N ALA A 324 3.56 -8.18 -0.48
CA ALA A 324 2.20 -8.29 0.02
C ALA A 324 2.12 -9.17 1.28
N LEU A 325 2.82 -10.31 1.27
CA LEU A 325 2.92 -11.19 2.43
C LEU A 325 3.68 -10.56 3.60
N ILE A 326 4.79 -9.87 3.31
CA ILE A 326 5.57 -9.15 4.33
C ILE A 326 4.73 -8.05 4.97
N CYS A 327 4.01 -7.25 4.17
CA CYS A 327 3.13 -6.21 4.68
C CYS A 327 2.00 -6.77 5.55
N ALA A 328 1.35 -7.84 5.11
CA ALA A 328 0.33 -8.53 5.90
C ALA A 328 0.89 -9.09 7.21
N GLY A 329 2.09 -9.69 7.17
CA GLY A 329 2.79 -10.21 8.33
C GLY A 329 3.13 -9.11 9.34
N ILE A 330 3.70 -7.99 8.90
CA ILE A 330 4.02 -6.84 9.75
C ILE A 330 2.74 -6.25 10.37
N ALA A 331 1.68 -6.10 9.58
CA ALA A 331 0.40 -5.60 10.08
C ALA A 331 -0.15 -6.52 11.18
N LEU A 332 -0.20 -7.83 10.94
CA LEU A 332 -0.67 -8.82 11.89
C LEU A 332 0.16 -8.81 13.19
N VAL A 333 1.49 -8.85 13.07
CA VAL A 333 2.41 -8.79 14.22
C VAL A 333 2.21 -7.50 15.02
N THR A 334 2.06 -6.36 14.33
CA THR A 334 1.86 -5.07 14.99
C THR A 334 0.52 -5.02 15.72
N ILE A 335 -0.56 -5.50 15.09
CA ILE A 335 -1.89 -5.58 15.71
C ILE A 335 -1.84 -6.45 16.98
N ILE A 336 -1.24 -7.64 16.90
CA ILE A 336 -1.05 -8.53 18.05
C ILE A 336 -0.21 -7.83 19.12
N GLY A 337 0.86 -7.15 18.72
CA GLY A 337 1.74 -6.37 19.60
C GLY A 337 0.98 -5.28 20.36
N VAL A 338 0.12 -4.52 19.68
CA VAL A 338 -0.74 -3.50 20.29
C VAL A 338 -1.75 -4.12 21.25
N THR A 339 -2.38 -5.23 20.88
CA THR A 339 -3.30 -5.95 21.77
C THR A 339 -2.57 -6.42 23.04
N VAL A 340 -1.42 -7.09 22.90
CA VAL A 340 -0.61 -7.52 24.05
C VAL A 340 -0.18 -6.31 24.89
N PHE A 341 0.21 -5.21 24.25
CA PHE A 341 0.57 -3.96 24.92
C PHE A 341 -0.58 -3.43 25.79
N LEU A 342 -1.80 -3.35 25.25
CA LEU A 342 -2.98 -2.85 25.97
C LEU A 342 -3.39 -3.75 27.14
N TYR A 343 -3.31 -5.07 26.97
CA TYR A 343 -3.74 -6.02 28.00
C TYR A 343 -2.68 -6.28 29.08
N CYS A 344 -1.40 -6.26 28.73
CA CYS A 344 -0.33 -6.73 29.62
C CYS A 344 0.46 -5.59 30.30
N THR A 345 0.54 -4.39 29.71
CA THR A 345 1.41 -3.32 30.23
C THR A 345 0.74 -2.43 31.28
N ARG A 346 1.56 -1.69 32.05
CA ARG A 346 1.08 -0.66 32.99
C ARG A 346 0.36 0.46 32.24
N LEU A 347 0.92 0.89 31.10
CA LEU A 347 0.32 1.93 30.28
C LEU A 347 -1.03 1.48 29.71
N GLY A 348 -1.12 0.25 29.19
CA GLY A 348 -2.38 -0.31 28.70
C GLY A 348 -3.47 -0.43 29.78
N ARG A 349 -3.11 -0.67 31.05
CA ARG A 349 -4.06 -0.59 32.16
C ARG A 349 -4.51 0.84 32.45
N ALA A 350 -3.59 1.79 32.40
CA ALA A 350 -3.92 3.21 32.58
C ALA A 350 -4.82 3.72 31.44
N THR A 351 -4.53 3.36 30.19
CA THR A 351 -5.36 3.65 29.02
C THR A 351 -6.79 3.13 29.19
N ARG A 352 -6.96 1.88 29.64
CA ARG A 352 -8.29 1.31 29.89
C ARG A 352 -9.02 1.96 31.07
N ALA A 353 -8.29 2.31 32.13
CA ALA A 353 -8.88 3.05 33.25
C ALA A 353 -9.37 4.45 32.82
N VAL A 354 -8.59 5.14 31.98
CA VAL A 354 -8.98 6.44 31.40
C VAL A 354 -10.18 6.31 30.47
N SER A 355 -10.26 5.26 29.65
CA SER A 355 -11.40 5.03 28.76
C SER A 355 -12.69 4.66 29.50
N ASP A 356 -12.58 3.98 30.64
CA ASP A 356 -13.76 3.61 31.44
C ASP A 356 -14.28 4.83 32.22
N ASN A 357 -13.42 5.57 32.92
CA ASN A 357 -13.77 6.83 33.58
C ASN A 357 -12.53 7.69 33.88
N ALA A 358 -12.32 8.74 33.08
CA ALA A 358 -11.17 9.64 33.22
C ALA A 358 -11.12 10.36 34.59
N ALA A 359 -12.26 10.71 35.18
CA ALA A 359 -12.31 11.41 36.48
C ALA A 359 -11.91 10.48 37.63
N LEU A 360 -12.41 9.24 37.64
CA LEU A 360 -12.01 8.23 38.63
C LEU A 360 -10.55 7.79 38.45
N ALA A 361 -10.07 7.70 37.21
CA ALA A 361 -8.68 7.43 36.92
C ALA A 361 -7.75 8.53 37.49
N ALA A 362 -8.12 9.81 37.29
CA ALA A 362 -7.39 10.94 37.85
C ALA A 362 -7.38 10.92 39.38
N ALA A 363 -8.53 10.64 40.02
CA ALA A 363 -8.64 10.51 41.48
C ALA A 363 -7.80 9.35 42.05
N SER A 364 -7.55 8.32 41.22
CA SER A 364 -6.69 7.18 41.57
C SER A 364 -5.19 7.44 41.31
N GLY A 365 -4.81 8.69 40.99
CA GLY A 365 -3.43 9.11 40.76
C GLY A 365 -2.89 8.87 39.34
N ILE A 366 -3.74 8.53 38.37
CA ILE A 366 -3.33 8.40 36.96
C ILE A 366 -3.29 9.77 36.29
N ASN A 367 -2.16 10.15 35.73
CA ASN A 367 -2.04 11.36 34.93
C ASN A 367 -2.71 11.16 33.55
N VAL A 368 -3.97 11.56 33.44
CA VAL A 368 -4.81 11.40 32.25
C VAL A 368 -4.18 12.06 31.02
N ASP A 369 -3.64 13.28 31.17
CA ASP A 369 -3.04 14.01 30.05
C ASP A 369 -1.83 13.29 29.48
N SER A 370 -1.00 12.69 30.32
CA SER A 370 0.16 11.91 29.88
C SER A 370 -0.27 10.63 29.15
N VAL A 371 -1.32 9.97 29.63
CA VAL A 371 -1.87 8.77 28.97
C VAL A 371 -2.44 9.13 27.60
N VAL A 372 -3.22 10.22 27.50
CA VAL A 372 -3.81 10.70 26.25
C VAL A 372 -2.70 11.08 25.25
N ARG A 373 -1.66 11.78 25.68
CA ARG A 373 -0.51 12.13 24.84
C ARG A 373 0.16 10.90 24.23
N ILE A 374 0.44 9.89 25.05
CA ILE A 374 1.10 8.67 24.60
C ILE A 374 0.18 7.92 23.62
N VAL A 375 -1.13 7.90 23.88
CA VAL A 375 -2.12 7.32 22.97
C VAL A 375 -2.14 8.03 21.61
N TRP A 376 -2.11 9.36 21.57
CA TRP A 376 -2.00 10.12 20.32
C TRP A 376 -0.72 9.79 19.56
N THR A 377 0.40 9.72 20.26
CA THR A 377 1.71 9.38 19.71
C THR A 377 1.69 7.99 19.06
N ILE A 378 1.22 6.98 19.79
CA ILE A 378 1.15 5.60 19.31
C ILE A 378 0.15 5.50 18.15
N SER A 379 -0.99 6.18 18.24
CA SER A 379 -2.01 6.16 17.20
C SER A 379 -1.51 6.72 15.87
N CYS A 380 -0.83 7.86 15.88
CA CYS A 380 -0.27 8.46 14.68
C CYS A 380 0.92 7.65 14.13
N ALA A 381 1.72 7.03 15.00
CA ALA A 381 2.76 6.08 14.59
C ALA A 381 2.18 4.84 13.87
N LEU A 382 1.08 4.27 14.39
CA LEU A 382 0.38 3.14 13.76
C LEU A 382 -0.29 3.54 12.44
N ALA A 383 -0.85 4.75 12.36
CA ALA A 383 -1.39 5.32 11.13
C ALA A 383 -0.28 5.49 10.07
N ALA A 384 0.87 6.03 10.48
CA ALA A 384 2.01 6.19 9.57
C ALA A 384 2.54 4.82 9.10
N LEU A 385 2.69 3.85 10.00
CA LEU A 385 3.11 2.49 9.62
C LEU A 385 2.15 1.86 8.61
N SER A 386 0.85 1.95 8.84
CA SER A 386 -0.14 1.42 7.90
C SER A 386 -0.13 2.14 6.55
N GLY A 387 0.16 3.45 6.53
CA GLY A 387 0.40 4.21 5.30
C GLY A 387 1.62 3.72 4.52
N VAL A 388 2.73 3.43 5.22
CA VAL A 388 3.93 2.83 4.62
C VAL A 388 3.59 1.48 3.99
N LEU A 389 2.96 0.59 4.77
CA LEU A 389 2.62 -0.76 4.32
C LEU A 389 1.63 -0.73 3.15
N LEU A 390 0.66 0.18 3.17
CA LEU A 390 -0.28 0.36 2.08
C LEU A 390 0.41 0.90 0.83
N GLY A 391 1.30 1.88 0.97
CA GLY A 391 2.04 2.43 -0.15
C GLY A 391 2.97 1.40 -0.80
N ILE A 392 3.54 0.47 -0.03
CA ILE A 392 4.29 -0.68 -0.55
C ILE A 392 3.34 -1.69 -1.22
N TYR A 393 2.20 -1.99 -0.61
CA TYR A 393 1.21 -2.95 -1.15
C TYR A 393 0.60 -2.49 -2.48
N LEU A 394 0.23 -1.21 -2.58
CA LEU A 394 -0.35 -0.60 -3.79
C LEU A 394 0.72 -0.08 -4.76
N ASN A 395 2.00 -0.12 -4.36
CA ASN A 395 3.12 0.54 -5.02
C ASN A 395 2.84 2.00 -5.41
N GLY A 396 2.24 2.76 -4.49
CA GLY A 396 1.82 4.12 -4.74
C GLY A 396 1.10 4.76 -3.56
N ILE A 397 1.45 6.01 -3.26
CA ILE A 397 0.73 6.87 -2.32
C ILE A 397 0.39 8.19 -3.02
N ALA A 398 -0.87 8.62 -2.91
CA ALA A 398 -1.31 9.92 -3.40
C ALA A 398 -1.51 10.88 -2.22
N TRP A 399 -1.48 12.18 -2.48
CA TRP A 399 -1.68 13.22 -1.46
C TRP A 399 -3.04 13.16 -0.74
N ASN A 400 -4.04 12.49 -1.33
CA ASN A 400 -5.40 12.35 -0.78
C ASN A 400 -5.75 10.92 -0.32
N THR A 401 -4.78 9.98 -0.28
CA THR A 401 -5.03 8.57 0.07
C THR A 401 -5.71 8.43 1.44
N GLY A 402 -5.31 9.25 2.41
CA GLY A 402 -5.90 9.30 3.75
C GLY A 402 -7.40 9.59 3.75
N VAL A 403 -7.84 10.69 3.11
CA VAL A 403 -9.27 11.03 2.99
C VAL A 403 -10.08 9.91 2.33
N THR A 404 -9.54 9.27 1.27
CA THR A 404 -10.23 8.17 0.59
C THR A 404 -10.46 6.98 1.53
N LEU A 405 -9.49 6.65 2.37
CA LEU A 405 -9.57 5.54 3.32
C LEU A 405 -10.27 5.90 4.62
N LEU A 406 -10.34 7.18 4.96
CA LEU A 406 -10.89 7.68 6.22
C LEU A 406 -12.33 7.20 6.44
N MET A 407 -13.15 7.20 5.38
CA MET A 407 -14.51 6.70 5.46
C MET A 407 -14.56 5.19 5.73
N LEU A 408 -13.66 4.41 5.10
CA LEU A 408 -13.52 2.98 5.37
C LEU A 408 -13.01 2.69 6.78
N MET A 409 -12.15 3.55 7.32
CA MET A 409 -11.69 3.44 8.71
C MET A 409 -12.83 3.69 9.68
N PHE A 410 -13.63 4.74 9.47
CA PHE A 410 -14.83 4.97 10.28
C PHE A 410 -15.83 3.82 10.15
N ALA A 411 -16.02 3.28 8.95
CA ALA A 411 -16.82 2.09 8.73
C ALA A 411 -16.31 0.90 9.57
N ALA A 412 -15.01 0.61 9.48
CA ALA A 412 -14.38 -0.47 10.23
C ALA A 412 -14.53 -0.30 11.75
N VAL A 413 -14.29 0.91 12.26
CA VAL A 413 -14.38 1.20 13.70
C VAL A 413 -15.83 1.15 14.20
N THR A 414 -16.79 1.69 13.44
CA THR A 414 -18.21 1.69 13.83
C THR A 414 -18.83 0.30 13.74
N LEU A 415 -18.51 -0.46 12.68
CA LEU A 415 -18.88 -1.87 12.55
C LEU A 415 -18.27 -2.70 13.68
N GLY A 416 -17.00 -2.46 13.99
CA GLY A 416 -16.24 -3.18 15.01
C GLY A 416 -16.70 -2.91 16.45
N GLY A 417 -17.08 -1.68 16.74
CA GLY A 417 -17.39 -1.19 18.07
C GLY A 417 -16.38 -0.13 18.53
N LEU A 418 -16.90 1.08 18.69
CA LEU A 418 -16.16 2.26 19.14
C LEU A 418 -15.51 2.01 20.53
N GLY A 419 -14.24 2.38 20.66
CA GLY A 419 -13.44 2.23 21.87
C GLY A 419 -12.83 0.85 22.14
N THR A 420 -12.98 -0.12 21.21
CA THR A 420 -12.42 -1.47 21.35
C THR A 420 -11.42 -1.83 20.23
N ALA A 421 -10.14 -1.97 20.55
CA ALA A 421 -9.10 -2.27 19.55
C ALA A 421 -9.39 -3.57 18.76
N ASN A 422 -9.78 -4.65 19.45
CA ASN A 422 -10.13 -5.92 18.82
C ASN A 422 -11.39 -5.79 17.93
N GLY A 423 -12.36 -4.96 18.32
CA GLY A 423 -13.54 -4.71 17.51
C GLY A 423 -13.17 -4.04 16.19
N ALA A 424 -12.34 -3.00 16.24
CA ALA A 424 -11.86 -2.30 15.04
C ALA A 424 -11.13 -3.23 14.06
N LEU A 425 -10.34 -4.20 14.56
CA LEU A 425 -9.69 -5.20 13.72
C LEU A 425 -10.70 -6.08 12.97
N VAL A 426 -11.67 -6.64 13.68
CA VAL A 426 -12.67 -7.52 13.06
C VAL A 426 -13.54 -6.72 12.09
N GLY A 427 -13.92 -5.50 12.46
CA GLY A 427 -14.64 -4.59 11.56
C GLY A 427 -13.85 -4.30 10.29
N ALA A 428 -12.55 -4.00 10.39
CA ALA A 428 -11.70 -3.76 9.24
C ALA A 428 -11.50 -4.99 8.34
N LEU A 429 -11.38 -6.19 8.93
CA LEU A 429 -11.32 -7.43 8.16
C LEU A 429 -12.61 -7.66 7.36
N VAL A 430 -13.78 -7.45 7.97
CA VAL A 430 -15.06 -7.57 7.26
C VAL A 430 -15.15 -6.54 6.14
N ILE A 431 -14.84 -5.27 6.43
CA ILE A 431 -14.86 -4.19 5.44
C ILE A 431 -13.87 -4.46 4.29
N GLY A 432 -12.66 -4.93 4.59
CA GLY A 432 -11.64 -5.24 3.58
C GLY A 432 -12.03 -6.42 2.69
N ILE A 433 -12.52 -7.51 3.28
CA ILE A 433 -13.01 -8.68 2.55
C ILE A 433 -14.18 -8.28 1.65
N VAL A 434 -15.14 -7.50 2.15
CA VAL A 434 -16.30 -7.09 1.35
C VAL A 434 -15.89 -6.15 0.23
N ALA A 435 -15.04 -5.17 0.51
CA ALA A 435 -14.54 -4.24 -0.50
C ALA A 435 -13.96 -5.02 -1.67
N ASP A 436 -13.03 -5.94 -1.39
CA ASP A 436 -12.43 -6.73 -2.44
C ASP A 436 -13.42 -7.72 -3.07
N VAL A 437 -14.06 -8.62 -2.33
CA VAL A 437 -14.93 -9.65 -2.92
C VAL A 437 -16.06 -9.06 -3.77
N SER A 438 -16.54 -7.86 -3.43
CA SER A 438 -17.57 -7.16 -4.21
C SER A 438 -17.16 -6.84 -5.65
N THR A 439 -15.86 -6.74 -5.96
CA THR A 439 -15.38 -6.43 -7.31
C THR A 439 -15.56 -7.59 -8.29
N LEU A 440 -16.03 -8.76 -7.83
CA LEU A 440 -16.46 -9.86 -8.69
C LEU A 440 -17.78 -9.57 -9.40
N VAL A 441 -18.62 -8.70 -8.81
CA VAL A 441 -19.97 -8.39 -9.31
C VAL A 441 -20.10 -6.91 -9.69
N ILE A 442 -19.35 -6.04 -9.00
CA ILE A 442 -19.41 -4.58 -9.14
C ILE A 442 -18.10 -4.10 -9.81
N PRO A 443 -18.13 -3.03 -10.63
CA PRO A 443 -16.90 -2.41 -11.14
C PRO A 443 -15.91 -2.05 -10.02
N SER A 444 -14.62 -2.23 -10.29
CA SER A 444 -13.53 -1.98 -9.33
C SER A 444 -13.50 -0.54 -8.80
N ASP A 445 -13.97 0.43 -9.59
CA ASP A 445 -14.00 1.84 -9.20
C ASP A 445 -15.00 2.11 -8.06
N MET A 446 -15.99 1.23 -7.91
CA MET A 446 -17.01 1.29 -6.85
C MET A 446 -16.67 0.39 -5.65
N ARG A 447 -15.45 -0.17 -5.61
CA ARG A 447 -14.95 -1.04 -4.52
C ARG A 447 -15.15 -0.44 -3.12
N TYR A 448 -14.94 0.85 -2.95
CA TYR A 448 -15.11 1.51 -1.64
C TYR A 448 -16.57 1.82 -1.32
N ALA A 449 -17.40 2.05 -2.34
CA ALA A 449 -18.83 2.30 -2.16
C ALA A 449 -19.57 1.05 -1.64
N SER A 450 -19.22 -0.13 -2.13
CA SER A 450 -19.81 -1.40 -1.67
C SER A 450 -19.51 -1.68 -0.19
N ALA A 451 -18.29 -1.35 0.26
CA ALA A 451 -17.88 -1.49 1.65
C ALA A 451 -18.69 -0.57 2.60
N LEU A 452 -19.06 0.63 2.14
CA LEU A 452 -19.92 1.55 2.88
C LEU A 452 -21.39 1.12 2.85
N ALA A 453 -21.87 0.59 1.72
CA ALA A 453 -23.22 0.05 1.62
C ALA A 453 -23.43 -1.12 2.61
N ILE A 454 -22.45 -2.03 2.73
CA ILE A 454 -22.57 -3.13 3.68
C ILE A 454 -22.51 -2.65 5.13
N LEU A 455 -21.72 -1.61 5.42
CA LEU A 455 -21.73 -0.98 6.73
C LEU A 455 -23.15 -0.52 7.09
N ILE A 456 -23.81 0.21 6.18
CA ILE A 456 -25.17 0.71 6.40
C ILE A 456 -26.12 -0.46 6.68
N LEU A 457 -26.05 -1.53 5.88
CA LEU A 457 -26.86 -2.73 6.08
C LEU A 457 -26.61 -3.39 7.44
N VAL A 458 -25.35 -3.55 7.86
CA VAL A 458 -25.03 -4.14 9.15
C VAL A 458 -25.47 -3.25 10.30
N LEU A 459 -25.34 -1.92 10.19
CA LEU A 459 -25.78 -0.99 11.23
C LEU A 459 -27.32 -0.93 11.35
N LEU A 460 -28.06 -1.11 10.24
CA LEU A 460 -29.51 -1.27 10.29
C LEU A 460 -29.93 -2.51 11.10
N VAL A 461 -29.17 -3.61 10.99
CA VAL A 461 -29.45 -4.86 11.70
C VAL A 461 -28.86 -4.86 13.12
N ARG A 462 -27.70 -4.24 13.33
CA ARG A 462 -26.96 -4.17 14.59
C ARG A 462 -26.27 -2.79 14.75
N PRO A 463 -26.99 -1.77 15.24
CA PRO A 463 -26.48 -0.40 15.36
C PRO A 463 -25.36 -0.24 16.41
N GLN A 464 -25.17 -1.23 17.28
CA GLN A 464 -24.12 -1.24 18.30
C GLN A 464 -22.77 -1.79 17.75
N GLY A 465 -22.71 -2.22 16.50
CA GLY A 465 -21.56 -2.94 15.95
C GLY A 465 -21.44 -4.37 16.49
N ILE A 466 -20.37 -5.07 16.11
CA ILE A 466 -20.14 -6.49 16.42
C ILE A 466 -19.73 -6.67 17.89
N PHE A 467 -18.92 -5.76 18.44
CA PHE A 467 -18.40 -5.83 19.81
C PHE A 467 -18.83 -4.65 20.71
N GLY A 468 -19.86 -3.89 20.34
CA GLY A 468 -20.37 -2.79 21.16
C GLY A 468 -20.83 -3.25 22.54
N LYS A 469 -20.33 -2.58 23.59
CA LYS A 469 -20.84 -2.77 24.95
C LYS A 469 -22.30 -2.27 24.96
N ARG A 470 -23.25 -3.11 25.38
CA ARG A 470 -24.62 -2.65 25.67
C ARG A 470 -24.53 -1.62 26.80
N ASN A 471 -24.71 -0.35 26.47
CA ASN A 471 -25.06 0.62 27.49
C ASN A 471 -26.42 0.21 28.04
N ARG A 472 -26.42 -0.25 29.30
CA ARG A 472 -27.65 -0.38 30.06
C ARG A 472 -28.10 1.05 30.32
N ILE A 473 -29.01 1.54 29.48
CA ILE A 473 -29.75 2.78 29.73
C ILE A 473 -30.47 2.51 31.05
N GLY A 474 -30.02 3.17 32.10
CA GLY A 474 -30.46 3.00 33.48
C GLY A 474 -30.28 4.30 34.22
#